data_AF-A0A2M6ZYP0-F1
#
_entry.id   AF-A0A2M6ZYP0-F1
#
_cell.length_a   1.000
_cell.length_b   1.000
_cell.length_c   1.000
_cell.angle_alpha   90.00
_cell.angle_beta   90.00
_cell.angle_gamma   90.00
#
_symmetry.space_group_name_H-M   'P 1'
#
loop_
_entity.id
_entity.type
_entity.pdbx_description
1 polymer ?
#
loop_
_entity_poly.entity_id
_entity_poly.type
_entity_poly.pdbx_seq_one_letter_code
_entity_poly.pdbx_strand_id
1 'polypeptide(L)'
;MRLISGLRGSYIRTGKEFTMTREKRRTYDDQFKAKVALEAIRETKTLVELASQYDVHPNQIRNWKNEFLENAAMVFGGDKDAKAQVSELQKEREELHKRIGEQTMQIDFLKKSLKKLNLL
;
A
#
# COMPACT_ATOMS: atom_id res chain seq x y z
N MET A 1 -15.54 -37.25 3.81
CA MET A 1 -14.46 -37.61 4.75
C MET A 1 -13.19 -36.86 4.36
N ARG A 2 -12.40 -36.39 5.34
CA ARG A 2 -11.36 -35.35 5.25
C ARG A 2 -10.10 -35.74 4.43
N LEU A 3 -9.61 -34.73 3.68
CA LEU A 3 -8.22 -34.28 3.44
C LEU A 3 -7.06 -35.30 3.38
N ILE A 4 -6.30 -35.32 2.26
CA ILE A 4 -4.83 -35.16 2.28
C ILE A 4 -4.37 -34.30 1.10
N SER A 5 -3.53 -33.34 1.43
CA SER A 5 -2.87 -32.29 0.67
C SER A 5 -2.05 -32.72 -0.55
N GLY A 6 -1.97 -31.81 -1.53
CA GLY A 6 -0.71 -31.50 -2.23
C GLY A 6 -0.36 -32.38 -3.43
N LEU A 7 -1.09 -32.25 -4.54
CA LEU A 7 -0.59 -32.72 -5.84
C LEU A 7 -0.81 -31.64 -6.90
N ARG A 8 0.29 -31.15 -7.47
CA ARG A 8 0.33 -30.31 -8.68
C ARG A 8 -0.41 -31.06 -9.80
N GLY A 9 -1.66 -30.70 -10.03
CA GLY A 9 -2.47 -31.29 -11.09
C GLY A 9 -2.15 -30.66 -12.44
N SER A 10 -1.32 -31.32 -13.24
CA SER A 10 -1.22 -31.07 -14.68
C SER A 10 -2.47 -31.64 -15.35
N TYR A 11 -3.32 -30.78 -15.93
CA TYR A 11 -4.51 -31.23 -16.66
C TYR A 11 -4.15 -31.55 -18.11
N ILE A 12 -4.00 -32.84 -18.43
CA ILE A 12 -3.81 -33.33 -19.79
C ILE A 12 -5.18 -33.58 -20.45
N ARG A 13 -5.66 -32.63 -21.26
CA ARG A 13 -6.70 -32.89 -22.27
C ARG A 13 -6.06 -32.68 -23.63
N THR A 14 -5.81 -33.78 -24.34
CA THR A 14 -5.28 -33.87 -25.71
C THR A 14 -3.92 -33.16 -25.95
N GLY A 15 -2.83 -33.92 -25.84
CA GLY A 15 -1.60 -33.78 -26.65
C GLY A 15 -0.75 -32.51 -26.55
N LYS A 16 -1.09 -31.51 -25.74
CA LYS A 16 -0.26 -30.31 -25.51
C LYS A 16 -0.04 -30.09 -24.01
N GLU A 17 1.21 -30.14 -23.56
CA GLU A 17 1.58 -29.69 -22.22
C GLU A 17 1.30 -28.19 -22.10
N PHE A 18 0.29 -27.81 -21.33
CA PHE A 18 0.05 -26.41 -20.98
C PHE A 18 0.74 -26.11 -19.65
N THR A 19 2.02 -25.74 -19.70
CA THR A 19 2.71 -25.19 -18.53
C THR A 19 2.07 -23.84 -18.20
N MET A 20 1.30 -23.76 -17.11
CA MET A 20 0.82 -22.48 -16.55
C MET A 20 2.02 -21.70 -15.98
N THR A 21 2.77 -21.04 -16.86
CA THR A 21 3.74 -20.02 -16.45
C THR A 21 2.94 -18.85 -15.91
N ARG A 22 3.04 -18.61 -14.60
CA ARG A 22 2.41 -17.47 -13.94
C ARG A 22 3.14 -16.21 -14.43
N GLU A 23 2.67 -15.63 -15.53
CA GLU A 23 3.20 -14.37 -16.06
C GLU A 23 3.20 -13.33 -14.94
N LYS A 24 4.35 -12.68 -14.79
CA LYS A 24 4.53 -11.62 -13.80
C LYS A 24 3.54 -10.52 -14.16
N ARG A 25 2.56 -10.28 -13.27
CA ARG A 25 1.54 -9.25 -13.50
C ARG A 25 2.24 -7.94 -13.84
N ARG A 26 1.90 -7.35 -15.00
CA ARG A 26 2.36 -6.01 -15.35
C ARG A 26 1.89 -5.03 -14.27
N THR A 27 2.83 -4.23 -13.80
CA THR A 27 2.58 -3.15 -12.84
C THR A 27 2.63 -1.82 -13.59
N TYR A 28 1.67 -0.95 -13.32
CA TYR A 28 1.62 0.40 -13.87
C TYR A 28 1.89 1.40 -12.75
N ASP A 29 2.62 2.47 -13.06
CA ASP A 29 2.82 3.58 -12.13
C ASP A 29 1.54 4.41 -11.96
N ASP A 30 1.48 5.18 -10.88
CA ASP A 30 0.27 5.90 -10.51
C ASP A 30 -0.03 7.10 -11.42
N GLN A 31 0.99 7.72 -12.02
CA GLN A 31 0.81 8.80 -12.99
C GLN A 31 0.16 8.26 -14.28
N PHE A 32 0.61 7.09 -14.73
CA PHE A 32 0.04 6.42 -15.89
C PHE A 32 -1.42 6.04 -15.66
N LYS A 33 -1.74 5.40 -14.52
CA LYS A 33 -3.13 5.08 -14.17
C LYS A 33 -4.02 6.33 -14.15
N ALA A 34 -3.55 7.41 -13.52
CA ALA A 34 -4.29 8.66 -13.44
C ALA A 34 -4.53 9.27 -14.84
N LYS A 35 -3.51 9.27 -15.71
CA LYS A 35 -3.64 9.74 -17.09
C LYS A 35 -4.69 8.95 -17.86
N VAL A 36 -4.62 7.62 -17.81
CA VAL A 36 -5.54 6.74 -18.53
C VAL A 36 -6.97 6.86 -17.96
N ALA A 37 -7.12 6.96 -16.64
CA ALA A 37 -8.41 7.19 -15.99
C ALA A 37 -9.03 8.52 -16.44
N LEU A 38 -8.25 9.61 -16.49
CA LEU A 38 -8.72 10.91 -16.97
C LEU A 38 -9.19 10.86 -18.43
N GLU A 39 -8.47 10.18 -19.32
CA GLU A 39 -8.92 10.00 -20.71
C GLU A 39 -10.20 9.18 -20.82
N ALA A 40 -10.36 8.16 -19.97
CA ALA A 40 -11.58 7.38 -19.88
C ALA A 40 -12.78 8.15 -19.27
N ILE A 41 -12.52 9.15 -18.41
CA ILE A 41 -13.54 10.05 -17.86
C ILE A 41 -13.98 11.08 -18.90
N ARG A 42 -13.07 11.55 -19.75
CA ARG A 42 -13.38 12.49 -20.83
C ARG A 42 -14.27 11.88 -21.92
N GLU A 43 -14.31 10.56 -22.03
CA GLU A 43 -15.16 9.79 -22.96
C GLU A 43 -14.98 10.14 -24.45
N THR A 44 -13.89 10.83 -24.79
CA THR A 44 -13.52 11.15 -26.20
C THR A 44 -13.13 9.92 -27.03
N LYS A 45 -12.75 8.84 -26.35
CA LYS A 45 -12.40 7.54 -26.93
C LYS A 45 -13.11 6.45 -26.12
N THR A 46 -13.50 5.38 -26.80
CA THR A 46 -14.06 4.20 -26.15
C THR A 46 -13.00 3.47 -25.33
N LEU A 47 -13.43 2.66 -24.36
CA LEU A 47 -12.52 1.84 -23.56
C LEU A 47 -11.68 0.87 -24.42
N VAL A 48 -12.22 0.45 -25.57
CA VAL A 48 -11.53 -0.45 -26.51
C VAL A 48 -10.42 0.28 -27.27
N GLU A 49 -10.68 1.51 -27.70
CA GLU A 49 -9.66 2.35 -28.35
C GLU A 49 -8.55 2.74 -27.37
N LEU A 50 -8.90 3.10 -26.14
CA LEU A 50 -7.92 3.37 -25.08
C LEU A 50 -7.11 2.12 -24.74
N ALA A 51 -7.75 0.95 -24.68
CA ALA A 51 -7.07 -0.31 -24.44
C ALA A 51 -6.03 -0.63 -25.51
N SER A 52 -6.36 -0.40 -26.78
CA SER A 52 -5.45 -0.55 -27.91
C SER A 52 -4.31 0.47 -27.86
N GLN A 53 -4.62 1.74 -27.59
CA GLN A 53 -3.64 2.82 -27.56
C GLN A 53 -2.60 2.65 -26.44
N TYR A 54 -3.02 2.19 -25.27
CA TYR A 54 -2.18 2.11 -24.08
C TYR A 54 -1.65 0.70 -23.80
N ASP A 55 -2.01 -0.30 -24.61
CA ASP A 55 -1.72 -1.73 -24.38
C ASP A 55 -2.17 -2.19 -22.98
N VAL A 56 -3.39 -1.79 -22.60
CA VAL A 56 -4.01 -2.08 -21.31
C VAL A 56 -5.35 -2.75 -21.51
N HIS A 57 -5.65 -3.81 -20.75
CA HIS A 57 -6.94 -4.48 -20.86
C HIS A 57 -8.12 -3.53 -20.48
N PRO A 58 -9.24 -3.51 -21.23
CA PRO A 58 -10.37 -2.58 -20.99
C PRO A 58 -10.91 -2.59 -19.54
N ASN A 59 -10.98 -3.76 -18.90
CA ASN A 59 -11.39 -3.86 -17.50
C ASN A 59 -10.46 -3.12 -16.54
N GLN A 60 -9.14 -3.04 -16.81
CA GLN A 60 -8.23 -2.28 -15.96
C GLN A 60 -8.49 -0.78 -16.08
N ILE A 61 -8.73 -0.30 -17.30
CA ILE A 61 -9.10 1.10 -17.55
C ILE A 61 -10.40 1.45 -16.82
N ARG A 62 -11.41 0.58 -16.89
CA ARG A 62 -12.66 0.75 -16.14
C ARG A 62 -12.42 0.81 -14.63
N ASN A 63 -11.58 -0.09 -14.10
CA ASN A 63 -11.26 -0.10 -12.68
C ASN A 63 -10.56 1.18 -12.25
N TRP A 64 -9.57 1.66 -13.00
CA TRP A 64 -8.88 2.92 -12.69
C TRP A 64 -9.78 4.14 -12.81
N LYS A 65 -10.70 4.16 -13.78
CA LYS A 65 -11.74 5.20 -13.88
C LYS A 65 -12.59 5.24 -12.60
N ASN A 66 -13.06 4.09 -12.14
CA ASN A 66 -13.88 4.01 -10.93
C ASN A 66 -13.08 4.42 -9.68
N GLU A 67 -11.88 3.86 -9.51
CA GLU A 67 -10.98 4.17 -8.39
C GLU A 67 -10.65 5.67 -8.33
N PHE A 68 -10.40 6.30 -9.49
CA PHE A 68 -10.17 7.73 -9.56
C PHE A 68 -11.41 8.54 -9.12
N LEU A 69 -12.61 8.16 -9.57
CA LEU A 69 -13.84 8.86 -9.21
C LEU A 69 -14.20 8.71 -7.73
N GLU A 70 -14.03 7.50 -7.18
CA GLU A 70 -14.26 7.21 -5.76
C GLU A 70 -13.34 8.06 -4.86
N ASN A 71 -12.09 8.23 -5.26
CA ASN A 71 -11.09 8.97 -4.50
C ASN A 71 -10.97 10.46 -4.88
N ALA A 72 -11.71 10.93 -5.89
CA ALA A 72 -11.58 12.30 -6.41
C ALA A 72 -11.85 13.37 -5.33
N ALA A 73 -12.80 13.11 -4.42
CA ALA A 73 -13.12 14.01 -3.33
C ALA A 73 -11.94 14.20 -2.36
N MET A 74 -11.06 13.20 -2.24
CA MET A 74 -9.87 13.24 -1.38
C MET A 74 -8.87 14.31 -1.84
N VAL A 75 -8.85 14.67 -3.13
CA VAL A 75 -7.98 15.74 -3.64
C VAL A 75 -8.31 17.10 -3.02
N PHE A 76 -9.58 17.33 -2.70
CA PHE A 76 -10.05 18.60 -2.12
C PHE A 76 -10.13 18.56 -0.59
N GLY A 77 -10.63 17.45 -0.02
CA GLY A 77 -10.79 17.31 1.43
C GLY A 77 -9.52 16.83 2.17
N GLY A 78 -8.58 16.25 1.44
CA GLY A 78 -7.58 15.35 2.01
C GLY A 78 -8.23 14.11 2.64
N ASP A 79 -7.40 13.13 2.99
CA ASP A 79 -7.84 12.01 3.81
C ASP A 79 -7.95 12.47 5.28
N LYS A 80 -9.18 12.62 5.78
CA LYS A 80 -9.46 13.05 7.16
C LYS A 80 -9.03 12.00 8.17
N ASP A 81 -9.16 10.72 7.82
CA ASP A 81 -8.82 9.61 8.70
C ASP A 81 -7.30 9.49 8.81
N ALA A 82 -6.58 9.66 7.69
CA ALA A 82 -5.12 9.75 7.72
C ALA A 82 -4.63 10.94 8.56
N LYS A 83 -5.28 12.11 8.46
CA LYS A 83 -4.93 13.28 9.30
C LYS A 83 -5.16 12.99 10.79
N ALA A 84 -6.26 12.32 11.14
CA ALA A 84 -6.55 11.94 12.52
C ALA A 84 -5.49 10.97 13.06
N GLN A 85 -5.14 9.94 12.29
CA GLN A 85 -4.09 8.98 12.65
C GLN A 85 -2.73 9.65 12.84
N VAL A 86 -2.34 10.58 11.95
CA VAL A 86 -1.08 11.33 12.09
C VAL A 86 -1.08 12.15 13.38
N SER A 87 -2.19 12.80 13.72
CA SER A 87 -2.32 13.55 14.97
C SER A 87 -2.20 12.67 16.21
N GLU A 88 -2.80 11.48 16.19
CA GLU A 88 -2.69 10.50 17.27
C GLU A 88 -1.26 9.99 17.44
N LEU A 89 -0.60 9.61 16.34
CA LEU A 89 0.81 9.19 16.35
C LEU A 89 1.73 10.31 16.84
N GLN A 90 1.44 11.57 16.51
CA GLN A 90 2.21 12.72 17.00
C GLN A 90 2.10 12.87 18.52
N LYS A 91 0.89 12.71 19.09
CA LYS A 91 0.69 12.75 20.55
C LYS A 91 1.43 11.61 21.25
N GLU A 92 1.30 10.38 20.75
CA GLU A 92 2.01 9.24 21.31
C GLU A 92 3.53 9.46 21.26
N ARG A 93 4.04 9.98 20.15
CA ARG A 93 5.46 10.32 19.99
C ARG A 93 5.92 11.37 21.02
N GLU A 94 5.12 12.40 21.27
CA GLU A 94 5.42 13.41 22.29
C GLU A 94 5.46 12.81 23.70
N GLU A 95 4.49 11.95 24.04
CA GLU A 95 4.45 11.26 25.33
C GLU A 95 5.68 10.35 25.53
N LEU A 96 6.04 9.59 24.50
CA LEU A 96 7.21 8.73 24.51
C LEU A 96 8.51 9.54 24.66
N HIS A 97 8.64 10.65 23.94
CA HIS A 97 9.80 11.54 24.06
C HIS A 97 9.92 12.13 25.48
N LYS A 98 8.80 12.50 26.10
CA LYS A 98 8.78 12.97 27.49
C LYS A 98 9.28 11.88 28.45
N ARG A 99 8.75 10.66 28.33
CA ARG A 99 9.19 9.52 29.16
C ARG A 99 10.67 9.20 28.98
N ILE A 100 11.17 9.22 27.75
CA ILE A 100 12.60 9.04 27.46
C ILE A 100 13.44 10.13 28.15
N GLY A 101 12.99 11.38 28.11
CA GLY A 101 13.65 12.49 28.80
C GLY A 101 13.68 12.31 30.33
N GLU A 102 12.54 11.95 30.93
CA GLU A 102 12.43 11.66 32.36
C GLU A 102 13.34 10.51 32.78
N GLN A 103 13.33 9.40 32.03
CA GLN A 103 14.19 8.24 32.27
C GLN A 103 15.67 8.61 32.13
N THR A 104 16.03 9.41 31.13
CA THR A 104 17.41 9.88 30.92
C THR A 104 17.89 10.68 32.12
N MET A 105 17.08 11.63 32.61
CA MET A 105 17.40 12.41 33.81
C MET A 105 17.54 11.53 35.06
N GLN A 106 16.66 10.55 35.24
CA GLN A 106 16.73 9.60 36.36
C GLN A 106 18.01 8.76 36.29
N ILE A 107 18.35 8.23 35.11
CA ILE A 107 19.57 7.46 34.88
C ILE A 107 20.81 8.30 35.19
N ASP A 108 20.86 9.53 34.69
CA ASP A 108 22.01 10.43 34.90
C ASP A 108 22.15 10.84 36.38
N PHE A 109 21.02 11.08 37.05
CA PHE A 109 21.00 11.34 38.49
C PHE A 109 21.52 10.15 39.30
N LEU A 110 21.06 8.93 38.99
CA LEU A 110 21.51 7.71 39.66
C LEU A 110 22.99 7.44 39.41
N LYS A 111 23.46 7.56 38.16
CA LYS A 111 24.89 7.44 37.82
C LYS A 111 25.74 8.44 38.60
N LYS A 112 25.31 9.71 38.70
CA LYS A 112 26.02 10.74 39.47
C LYS A 112 26.04 10.43 40.96
N SER A 113 24.95 9.91 41.51
CA SER A 113 24.84 9.54 42.93
C SER A 113 25.73 8.34 43.27
N LEU A 114 25.74 7.31 42.42
CA LEU A 114 26.60 6.13 42.61
C LEU A 114 28.08 6.48 42.56
N LYS A 115 28.50 7.35 41.64
CA LYS A 115 29.88 7.87 41.57
C LYS A 115 30.29 8.60 42.85
N LYS A 116 29.40 9.40 43.45
CA LYS A 116 29.67 10.08 44.73
C LYS A 116 29.86 9.09 45.89
N LEU A 117 29.21 7.93 45.80
CA LEU A 117 29.29 6.86 46.81
C LEU A 117 30.42 5.86 46.53
N ASN A 118 31.24 6.07 45.49
CA ASN A 118 32.25 5.11 45.01
C ASN A 118 31.69 3.71 44.73
N LEU A 119 30.42 3.62 44.33
CA LEU A 119 29.76 2.36 43.95
C LEU A 119 29.82 2.11 42.45
N LEU A 120 30.36 3.07 41.68
CA LEU A 120 30.46 3.06 40.22
C LEU A 120 31.59 3.96 39.75
#